data_AF-Q4T851-F1
#
_entry.id   AF-Q4T851-F1
#
_cell.length_a   1.000
_cell.length_b   1.000
_cell.length_c   1.000
_cell.angle_alpha   90.00
_cell.angle_beta   90.00
_cell.angle_gamma   90.00
#
_symmetry.space_group_name_H-M   'P 1'
#
loop_
_entity.id
_entity.type
_entity.pdbx_description
1 polymer ?
#
loop_
_entity_poly.entity_id
_entity_poly.type
_entity_poly.pdbx_seq_one_letter_code
_entity_poly.pdbx_strand_id
1 'polypeptide(L)'
;VERCMCVMQSGTQMVKLKAGSKGLVRLFYLDEHRSCIRWKPSRKSEKAKITIDSLYKVTEGGQSDVFHRHGDGSFDPACCFTVYHGNHMESLDLVASNAEEARTWVTGLRYLMAGISDEDSLAKRQRTHDQYPSTTFEEADKNGDGFLNIEEIYQLLHKLNVNLPRRKVKQMFQVKL
;
A
#
# COMPACT_ATOMS: atom_id res chain seq x y z
N VAL A 1 22.68 -6.18 -0.93
CA VAL A 1 21.80 -5.25 -0.19
C VAL A 1 22.39 -3.85 -0.09
N GLU A 2 23.63 -3.64 0.40
CA GLU A 2 24.23 -2.30 0.47
C GLU A 2 24.22 -1.55 -0.88
N ARG A 3 24.48 -2.25 -2.00
CA ARG A 3 24.30 -1.69 -3.35
C ARG A 3 22.88 -1.15 -3.59
N CYS A 4 21.84 -1.83 -3.08
CA CYS A 4 20.46 -1.35 -3.19
C CYS A 4 20.26 -0.07 -2.38
N MET A 5 20.82 0.02 -1.17
CA MET A 5 20.76 1.22 -0.34
C MET A 5 21.40 2.41 -1.04
N CYS A 6 22.61 2.23 -1.61
CA CYS A 6 23.29 3.29 -2.36
C CYS A 6 22.47 3.78 -3.56
N VAL A 7 21.87 2.87 -4.33
CA VAL A 7 21.01 3.23 -5.47
C VAL A 7 19.77 3.98 -4.99
N MET A 8 19.09 3.47 -3.96
CA MET A 8 17.90 4.12 -3.40
C MET A 8 18.23 5.50 -2.81
N GLN A 9 19.38 5.69 -2.17
CA GLN A 9 19.81 7.00 -1.66
C GLN A 9 20.21 7.98 -2.77
N SER A 10 20.80 7.49 -3.86
CA SER A 10 21.08 8.30 -5.06
C SER A 10 19.79 8.77 -5.74
N GLY A 11 18.74 7.97 -5.62
CA GLY A 11 17.40 8.24 -6.10
C GLY A 11 17.08 7.63 -7.45
N THR A 12 15.80 7.38 -7.68
CA THR A 12 15.27 6.72 -8.88
C THR A 12 14.03 7.48 -9.36
N GLN A 13 13.97 7.76 -10.66
CA GLN A 13 12.78 8.34 -11.27
C GLN A 13 11.74 7.25 -11.46
N MET A 14 10.58 7.41 -10.82
CA MET A 14 9.48 6.46 -10.91
C MET A 14 8.16 7.20 -11.08
N VAL A 15 7.19 6.55 -11.70
CA VAL A 15 5.83 7.07 -11.81
C VAL A 15 5.07 6.71 -10.54
N LYS A 16 4.60 7.73 -9.81
CA LYS A 16 3.64 7.58 -8.72
C LYS A 16 2.23 7.51 -9.28
N LEU A 17 1.56 6.38 -9.06
CA LEU A 17 0.16 6.22 -9.43
C LEU A 17 -0.76 6.60 -8.27
N LYS A 18 -1.97 7.04 -8.62
CA LYS A 18 -3.09 7.25 -7.71
C LYS A 18 -4.39 6.96 -8.43
N ALA A 19 -5.39 6.45 -7.71
CA ALA A 19 -6.70 6.18 -8.28
C ALA A 19 -7.30 7.44 -8.93
N GLY A 20 -7.73 7.31 -10.20
CA GLY A 20 -8.46 8.37 -10.91
C GLY A 20 -7.62 9.58 -11.35
N SER A 21 -6.29 9.51 -11.30
CA SER A 21 -5.42 10.58 -11.79
C SER A 21 -4.31 10.03 -12.69
N LYS A 22 -3.85 10.84 -13.65
CA LYS A 22 -2.65 10.50 -14.43
C LYS A 22 -1.45 10.31 -13.50
N GLY A 23 -0.63 9.30 -13.80
CA GLY A 23 0.62 9.03 -13.08
C GLY A 23 1.56 10.23 -13.09
N LEU A 24 2.31 10.40 -12.00
CA LEU A 24 3.22 11.53 -11.81
C LEU A 24 4.66 11.04 -11.65
N VAL A 25 5.54 11.44 -12.58
CA VAL A 25 6.98 11.15 -12.47
C VAL A 25 7.57 11.91 -11.29
N ARG A 26 8.26 11.20 -10.40
CA ARG A 26 8.94 11.74 -9.22
C ARG A 26 10.29 11.08 -9.05
N LEU A 27 11.24 11.83 -8.52
CA LEU A 27 12.49 11.27 -8.01
C LEU A 27 12.23 10.78 -6.59
N PHE A 28 12.16 9.47 -6.42
CA PHE A 28 12.10 8.82 -5.11
C PHE A 28 13.51 8.54 -4.62
N TYR A 29 13.72 8.68 -3.31
CA TYR A 29 15.01 8.40 -2.70
C TYR A 29 14.84 7.96 -1.24
N LEU A 30 15.77 7.13 -0.76
CA LEU A 30 15.93 6.83 0.65
C LEU A 30 16.73 7.97 1.29
N ASP A 31 16.33 8.43 2.47
CA ASP A 31 17.09 9.47 3.17
C ASP A 31 18.45 8.97 3.69
N GLU A 32 19.28 9.91 4.14
CA GLU A 32 20.64 9.62 4.63
C GLU A 32 20.64 8.61 5.78
N HIS A 33 19.66 8.72 6.68
CA HIS A 33 19.51 7.85 7.85
C HIS A 33 18.79 6.53 7.56
N ARG A 34 18.36 6.29 6.31
CA ARG A 34 17.57 5.10 5.90
C ARG A 34 16.28 4.94 6.71
N SER A 35 15.74 6.05 7.21
CA SER A 35 14.54 6.13 8.05
C SER A 35 13.27 6.42 7.27
N CYS A 36 13.40 7.00 6.07
CA CYS A 36 12.28 7.42 5.26
C CYS A 36 12.53 7.22 3.76
N ILE A 37 11.50 6.74 3.05
CA ILE A 37 11.38 6.96 1.60
C ILE A 37 10.84 8.38 1.39
N ARG A 38 11.46 9.17 0.52
CA ARG A 38 11.07 10.54 0.17
C ARG A 38 10.90 10.69 -1.33
N TRP A 39 10.19 11.73 -1.78
CA TRP A 39 10.07 12.05 -3.20
C TRP A 39 9.97 13.54 -3.51
N LYS A 40 10.49 13.93 -4.67
CA LYS A 40 10.43 15.31 -5.20
C LYS A 40 10.18 15.34 -6.73
N PRO A 41 9.58 16.42 -7.27
CA PRO A 41 9.04 17.58 -6.57
C PRO A 41 7.71 17.26 -5.84
N SER A 42 7.43 18.00 -4.77
CA SER A 42 6.13 17.96 -4.08
C SER A 42 5.77 19.35 -3.56
N ARG A 43 4.53 19.78 -3.80
CA ARG A 43 4.00 21.03 -3.21
C ARG A 43 3.82 20.93 -1.68
N LYS A 44 3.85 19.71 -1.14
CA LYS A 44 3.78 19.40 0.30
C LYS A 44 5.05 18.62 0.67
N SER A 45 6.21 19.29 0.70
CA SER A 45 7.52 18.65 0.89
C SER A 45 7.60 17.83 2.17
N GLU A 46 7.06 18.35 3.28
CA GLU A 46 7.10 17.64 4.57
C GLU A 46 6.25 16.36 4.59
N LYS A 47 5.17 16.33 3.80
CA LYS A 47 4.30 15.16 3.63
C LYS A 47 4.77 14.22 2.52
N ALA A 48 5.87 14.55 1.83
CA ALA A 48 6.41 13.74 0.74
C ALA A 48 7.38 12.67 1.27
N LYS A 49 6.94 11.93 2.29
CA LYS A 49 7.72 10.90 2.96
C LYS A 49 6.85 9.75 3.48
N ILE A 50 7.44 8.56 3.56
CA ILE A 50 6.91 7.39 4.29
C ILE A 50 8.04 6.89 5.17
N THR A 51 7.80 6.76 6.48
CA THR A 51 8.80 6.21 7.41
C THR A 51 8.92 4.71 7.21
N ILE A 52 10.14 4.16 7.31
CA ILE A 52 10.32 2.71 7.19
C ILE A 52 9.57 1.97 8.30
N ASP A 53 9.52 2.53 9.52
CA ASP A 53 8.76 1.95 10.65
C ASP A 53 7.26 1.80 10.37
N SER A 54 6.71 2.63 9.47
CA SER A 54 5.30 2.55 9.09
C SER A 54 5.01 1.51 8.01
N LEU A 55 6.04 0.92 7.39
CA LEU A 55 5.88 -0.08 6.34
C LEU A 55 5.45 -1.41 6.95
N TYR A 56 4.41 -2.02 6.37
CA TYR A 56 3.98 -3.35 6.78
C TYR A 56 3.95 -4.37 5.64
N LYS A 57 3.97 -3.93 4.38
CA LYS A 57 4.04 -4.84 3.23
C LYS A 57 4.64 -4.16 2.00
N VAL A 58 5.39 -4.92 1.21
CA VAL A 58 5.86 -4.51 -0.12
C VAL A 58 5.62 -5.66 -1.10
N THR A 59 4.81 -5.41 -2.13
CA THR A 59 4.45 -6.39 -3.16
C THR A 59 5.00 -6.00 -4.52
N GLU A 60 5.46 -6.99 -5.27
CA GLU A 60 5.83 -6.83 -6.67
C GLU A 60 4.58 -6.94 -7.56
N GLY A 61 4.68 -6.42 -8.79
CA GLY A 61 3.62 -6.50 -9.78
C GLY A 61 2.62 -5.34 -9.71
N GLY A 62 1.60 -5.45 -10.56
CA GLY A 62 0.51 -4.47 -10.70
C GLY A 62 -0.82 -4.92 -10.11
N GLN A 63 -0.80 -5.64 -8.99
CA GLN A 63 -2.00 -6.30 -8.45
C GLN A 63 -2.91 -5.37 -7.61
N SER A 64 -2.50 -4.13 -7.33
CA SER A 64 -3.34 -3.20 -6.57
C SER A 64 -4.52 -2.67 -7.40
N ASP A 65 -5.58 -2.22 -6.74
CA ASP A 65 -6.74 -1.60 -7.39
C ASP A 65 -6.37 -0.39 -8.27
N VAL A 66 -5.29 0.32 -7.92
CA VAL A 66 -4.83 1.49 -8.67
C VAL A 66 -4.31 1.08 -10.04
N PHE A 67 -3.54 0.00 -10.11
CA PHE A 67 -3.05 -0.54 -11.39
C PHE A 67 -4.20 -1.02 -12.27
N HIS A 68 -5.15 -1.77 -11.71
CA HIS A 68 -6.34 -2.23 -12.44
C HIS A 68 -7.15 -1.07 -13.06
N ARG A 69 -7.28 0.06 -12.33
CA ARG A 69 -7.97 1.26 -12.83
C ARG A 69 -7.26 2.00 -13.95
N HIS A 70 -5.95 1.79 -14.11
CA HIS A 70 -5.19 2.36 -15.24
C HIS A 70 -5.28 1.50 -16.51
N GLY A 71 -5.96 0.35 -16.44
CA GLY A 71 -6.14 -0.59 -17.53
C GLY A 71 -5.15 -1.73 -17.46
N ASP A 72 -5.65 -2.95 -17.65
CA ASP A 72 -4.83 -4.16 -17.74
C ASP A 72 -3.82 -4.04 -18.89
N GLY A 73 -2.58 -4.49 -18.67
CA GLY A 73 -1.49 -4.42 -19.66
C GLY A 73 -0.87 -3.03 -19.91
N SER A 74 -1.27 -1.99 -19.16
CA SER A 74 -0.70 -0.62 -19.32
C SER A 74 0.75 -0.50 -18.85
N PHE A 75 1.20 -1.40 -17.97
CA PHE A 75 2.55 -1.41 -17.41
C PHE A 75 3.09 -2.84 -17.38
N ASP A 76 4.41 -2.99 -17.57
CA ASP A 76 5.09 -4.26 -17.33
C ASP A 76 5.03 -4.57 -15.81
N PRO A 77 4.43 -5.71 -15.39
CA PRO A 77 4.38 -6.10 -13.99
C PRO A 77 5.77 -6.18 -13.33
N ALA A 78 6.82 -6.50 -14.08
CA ALA A 78 8.18 -6.58 -13.55
C ALA A 78 8.75 -5.20 -13.17
N CYS A 79 8.18 -4.12 -13.69
CA CYS A 79 8.51 -2.73 -13.37
C CYS A 79 7.63 -2.15 -12.26
N CYS A 80 6.62 -2.88 -11.81
CA CYS A 80 5.60 -2.41 -10.88
C CYS A 80 5.82 -2.95 -9.47
N PHE A 81 5.53 -2.12 -8.47
CA PHE A 81 5.43 -2.56 -7.08
C PHE A 81 4.55 -1.62 -6.26
N THR A 82 4.06 -2.13 -5.14
CA THR A 82 3.23 -1.38 -4.18
C THR A 82 3.88 -1.42 -2.80
N VAL A 83 3.97 -0.25 -2.18
CA VAL A 83 4.40 -0.08 -0.79
C VAL A 83 3.18 0.20 0.07
N TYR A 84 2.95 -0.62 1.08
CA TYR A 84 1.85 -0.45 2.02
C TYR A 84 2.34 0.05 3.37
N HIS A 85 1.68 1.09 3.89
CA HIS A 85 2.16 1.80 5.05
C HIS A 85 1.05 2.38 5.93
N GLY A 86 1.43 2.73 7.16
CA GLY A 86 0.55 3.35 8.15
C GLY A 86 -0.56 2.41 8.65
N ASN A 87 -1.39 2.93 9.57
CA ASN A 87 -2.42 2.15 10.25
C ASN A 87 -3.73 2.03 9.45
N HIS A 88 -3.90 2.79 8.36
CA HIS A 88 -5.13 2.83 7.55
C HIS A 88 -4.99 2.12 6.20
N MET A 89 -4.04 1.18 6.12
CA MET A 89 -3.76 0.41 4.91
C MET A 89 -3.50 1.30 3.67
N GLU A 90 -2.78 2.40 3.84
CA GLU A 90 -2.43 3.28 2.73
C GLU A 90 -1.48 2.54 1.77
N SER A 91 -1.62 2.83 0.48
CA SER A 91 -0.78 2.26 -0.59
C SER A 91 -0.09 3.36 -1.40
N LEU A 92 1.14 3.06 -1.78
CA LEU A 92 1.94 3.81 -2.73
C LEU A 92 2.30 2.89 -3.90
N ASP A 93 1.62 3.07 -5.02
CA ASP A 93 1.87 2.32 -6.26
C ASP A 93 2.89 3.04 -7.14
N LEU A 94 3.90 2.28 -7.58
CA LEU A 94 5.05 2.79 -8.30
C LEU A 94 5.34 1.96 -9.56
N VAL A 95 5.71 2.68 -10.62
CA VAL A 95 6.25 2.10 -11.85
C VAL A 95 7.67 2.62 -12.05
N ALA A 96 8.65 1.72 -11.96
CA ALA A 96 10.04 2.01 -12.29
C ALA A 96 10.26 2.02 -13.81
N SER A 97 11.40 2.55 -14.26
CA SER A 97 11.70 2.58 -15.70
C SER A 97 12.02 1.18 -16.25
N ASN A 98 12.49 0.29 -15.38
CA ASN A 98 12.86 -1.07 -15.71
C ASN A 98 12.73 -2.00 -14.50
N ALA A 99 12.77 -3.30 -14.77
CA ALA A 99 12.60 -4.33 -13.75
C ALA A 99 13.76 -4.40 -12.74
N GLU A 100 14.97 -3.98 -13.11
CA GLU A 100 16.11 -3.95 -12.18
C GLU A 100 15.93 -2.88 -11.10
N GLU A 101 15.47 -1.69 -11.48
CA GLU A 101 15.11 -0.63 -10.54
C GLU A 101 13.99 -1.08 -9.60
N ALA A 102 12.91 -1.65 -10.13
CA ALA A 102 11.81 -2.18 -9.30
C ALA A 102 12.31 -3.21 -8.29
N ARG A 103 13.09 -4.21 -8.73
CA ARG A 103 13.69 -5.22 -7.85
C ARG A 103 14.61 -4.62 -6.80
N THR A 104 15.41 -3.61 -7.18
CA THR A 104 16.32 -2.92 -6.27
C THR A 104 15.55 -2.29 -5.11
N TRP A 105 14.48 -1.56 -5.43
CA TRP A 105 13.62 -0.93 -4.44
C TRP A 105 12.89 -1.93 -3.56
N VAL A 106 12.27 -2.95 -4.16
CA VAL A 106 11.57 -4.00 -3.40
C VAL A 106 12.52 -4.71 -2.44
N THR A 107 13.70 -5.10 -2.91
CA THR A 107 14.72 -5.79 -2.10
C THR A 107 15.20 -4.90 -0.96
N GLY A 108 15.52 -3.63 -1.25
CA GLY A 108 15.99 -2.69 -0.23
C GLY A 108 14.93 -2.42 0.83
N LEU A 109 13.67 -2.21 0.44
CA LEU A 109 12.59 -1.97 1.40
C LEU A 109 12.28 -3.18 2.26
N ARG A 110 12.22 -4.38 1.68
CA ARG A 110 12.04 -5.62 2.47
C ARG A 110 13.19 -5.85 3.44
N TYR A 111 14.42 -5.56 3.03
CA TYR A 111 15.57 -5.63 3.92
C TYR A 111 15.46 -4.65 5.08
N LEU A 112 15.10 -3.39 4.81
CA LEU A 112 14.94 -2.38 5.88
C LEU A 112 13.80 -2.77 6.83
N MET A 113 12.69 -3.30 6.31
CA MET A 113 11.59 -3.82 7.13
C MET A 113 12.03 -4.97 8.05
N ALA A 114 12.92 -5.85 7.58
CA ALA A 114 13.52 -6.92 8.38
C ALA A 114 14.64 -6.41 9.32
N GLY A 115 15.37 -5.37 8.97
CA GLY A 115 16.41 -4.79 9.82
C GLY A 115 15.87 -4.00 11.01
N ILE A 116 14.60 -3.57 10.95
CA ILE A 116 13.87 -2.95 12.07
C ILE A 116 13.22 -4.01 12.97
N SER A 117 13.28 -5.30 12.61
CA SER A 117 12.59 -6.35 13.37
C SER A 117 13.34 -6.72 14.65
N ASP A 118 13.11 -5.96 15.71
CA ASP A 118 12.95 -6.57 17.03
C ASP A 118 11.66 -7.42 16.98
N GLU A 119 11.63 -8.63 17.54
CA GLU A 119 10.46 -9.53 17.46
C GLU A 119 9.16 -8.86 17.92
N ASP A 120 9.26 -7.97 18.91
CA ASP A 120 8.14 -7.17 19.42
C ASP A 120 7.55 -6.21 18.37
N SER A 121 8.38 -5.71 17.45
CA SER A 121 7.99 -4.77 16.40
C SER A 121 7.20 -5.46 15.28
N LEU A 122 7.62 -6.66 14.88
CA LEU A 122 6.88 -7.50 13.93
C LEU A 122 5.58 -8.00 14.55
N ALA A 123 5.62 -8.50 15.78
CA ALA A 123 4.43 -8.98 16.48
C ALA A 123 3.39 -7.86 16.71
N LYS A 124 3.81 -6.63 16.97
CA LYS A 124 2.91 -5.48 17.09
C LYS A 124 2.33 -5.04 15.75
N ARG A 125 3.15 -5.05 14.69
CA ARG A 125 2.73 -4.68 13.32
C ARG A 125 1.77 -5.71 12.72
N GLN A 126 2.05 -7.00 12.94
CA GLN A 126 1.18 -8.12 12.57
C GLN A 126 -0.11 -8.10 13.39
N ARG A 127 -0.05 -7.86 14.71
CA ARG A 127 -1.24 -7.67 15.55
C ARG A 127 -2.12 -6.52 15.04
N THR A 128 -1.58 -5.37 14.68
CA THR A 128 -2.42 -4.29 14.12
C THR A 128 -2.99 -4.65 12.75
N HIS A 129 -2.23 -5.35 11.91
CA HIS A 129 -2.70 -5.80 10.59
C HIS A 129 -3.76 -6.88 10.68
N ASP A 130 -3.69 -7.78 11.64
CA ASP A 130 -4.66 -8.88 11.79
C ASP A 130 -5.84 -8.45 12.66
N GLN A 131 -5.63 -7.57 13.65
CA GLN A 131 -6.70 -7.06 14.50
C GLN A 131 -7.64 -6.13 13.71
N TYR A 132 -7.15 -5.29 12.78
CA TYR A 132 -8.03 -4.40 12.02
C TYR A 132 -9.04 -5.13 11.11
N PRO A 133 -8.67 -6.16 10.33
CA PRO A 133 -9.60 -7.02 9.62
C PRO A 133 -10.33 -7.95 10.57
N SER A 134 -9.68 -8.65 11.50
CA SER A 134 -10.33 -9.70 12.29
C SER A 134 -11.33 -9.16 13.30
N THR A 135 -11.01 -8.14 14.11
CA THR A 135 -12.00 -7.64 15.08
C THR A 135 -13.14 -6.90 14.41
N THR A 136 -12.86 -6.20 13.31
CA THR A 136 -13.88 -5.47 12.56
C THR A 136 -14.78 -6.42 11.76
N PHE A 137 -14.22 -7.51 11.23
CA PHE A 137 -14.95 -8.56 10.52
C PHE A 137 -15.74 -9.44 11.48
N GLU A 138 -15.14 -9.97 12.55
CA GLU A 138 -15.84 -10.75 13.57
C GLU A 138 -16.94 -9.94 14.29
N GLU A 139 -16.75 -8.63 14.46
CA GLU A 139 -17.83 -7.77 14.97
C GLU A 139 -18.96 -7.54 13.97
N ALA A 140 -18.66 -7.59 12.68
CA ALA A 140 -19.59 -7.35 11.59
C ALA A 140 -20.33 -8.62 11.15
N ASP A 141 -19.67 -9.78 11.18
CA ASP A 141 -20.22 -11.13 10.93
C ASP A 141 -21.03 -11.56 12.16
N LYS A 142 -22.23 -10.98 12.30
CA LYS A 142 -23.07 -11.17 13.49
C LYS A 142 -23.66 -12.57 13.55
N ASN A 143 -23.87 -13.19 12.40
CA ASN A 143 -24.37 -14.55 12.31
C ASN A 143 -23.24 -15.61 12.37
N GLY A 144 -21.97 -15.21 12.25
CA GLY A 144 -20.80 -16.07 12.39
C GLY A 144 -20.66 -17.09 11.27
N ASP A 145 -21.22 -16.79 10.08
CA ASP A 145 -21.20 -17.71 8.94
C ASP A 145 -19.92 -17.60 8.09
N GLY A 146 -19.03 -16.68 8.45
CA GLY A 146 -17.79 -16.40 7.76
C GLY A 146 -17.94 -15.48 6.55
N PHE A 147 -19.14 -14.93 6.31
CA PHE A 147 -19.45 -14.01 5.22
C PHE A 147 -20.20 -12.78 5.78
N LEU A 148 -20.00 -11.62 5.15
CA LEU A 148 -20.78 -10.43 5.48
C LEU A 148 -21.96 -10.29 4.53
N ASN A 149 -23.16 -10.37 5.07
CA ASN A 149 -24.36 -10.06 4.30
C ASN A 149 -24.52 -8.54 4.10
N ILE A 150 -25.43 -8.14 3.20
CA ILE A 150 -25.64 -6.74 2.84
C ILE A 150 -25.95 -5.84 4.06
N GLU A 151 -26.65 -6.36 5.07
CA GLU A 151 -26.99 -5.59 6.27
C GLU A 151 -25.77 -5.37 7.18
N GLU A 152 -24.95 -6.40 7.34
CA GLU A 152 -23.68 -6.34 8.09
C GLU A 152 -22.68 -5.39 7.43
N ILE A 153 -22.59 -5.43 6.09
CA ILE A 153 -21.80 -4.47 5.31
C ILE A 153 -22.28 -3.03 5.55
N TYR A 154 -23.59 -2.78 5.63
CA TYR A 154 -24.08 -1.43 5.94
C TYR A 154 -23.69 -0.96 7.34
N GLN A 155 -23.89 -1.81 8.34
CA GLN A 155 -23.56 -1.48 9.72
C GLN A 155 -22.07 -1.23 9.87
N LEU A 156 -21.24 -2.02 9.18
CA LEU A 156 -19.81 -1.85 9.15
C LEU A 156 -19.40 -0.53 8.49
N LEU A 157 -19.93 -0.21 7.31
CA LEU A 157 -19.64 1.06 6.62
C LEU A 157 -20.05 2.26 7.47
N HIS A 158 -21.19 2.17 8.16
CA HIS A 158 -21.65 3.22 9.07
C HIS A 158 -20.70 3.40 10.27
N LYS A 159 -20.26 2.29 10.91
CA LYS A 159 -19.24 2.33 11.98
C LYS A 159 -17.92 2.94 11.52
N LEU A 160 -17.51 2.70 10.27
CA LEU A 160 -16.31 3.26 9.65
C LEU A 160 -16.48 4.72 9.18
N ASN A 161 -17.61 5.36 9.52
CA ASN A 161 -17.94 6.74 9.16
C ASN A 161 -18.04 6.97 7.63
N VAL A 162 -18.34 5.91 6.88
CA VAL A 162 -18.52 5.93 5.41
C VAL A 162 -20.01 5.96 5.10
N ASN A 163 -20.49 7.10 4.61
CA ASN A 163 -21.91 7.29 4.31
C ASN A 163 -22.18 7.04 2.81
N LEU A 164 -22.53 5.80 2.46
CA LEU A 164 -22.83 5.41 1.08
C LEU A 164 -24.31 5.05 0.89
N PRO A 165 -24.99 5.52 -0.18
CA PRO A 165 -26.37 5.15 -0.47
C PRO A 165 -26.52 3.65 -0.65
N ARG A 166 -27.64 3.08 -0.17
CA ARG A 166 -27.87 1.62 -0.23
C ARG A 166 -27.65 1.03 -1.62
N ARG A 167 -28.14 1.70 -2.66
CA ARG A 167 -27.97 1.28 -4.06
C ARG A 167 -26.50 1.10 -4.46
N LYS A 168 -25.59 1.97 -4.00
CA LYS A 168 -24.17 1.94 -4.36
C LYS A 168 -23.43 0.78 -3.66
N VAL A 169 -23.77 0.51 -2.40
CA VAL A 169 -23.25 -0.65 -1.67
C VAL A 169 -23.70 -1.95 -2.33
N LYS A 170 -25.00 -2.08 -2.66
CA LYS A 170 -25.48 -3.26 -3.39
C LYS A 170 -24.74 -3.47 -4.72
N GLN A 171 -24.51 -2.40 -5.49
CA GLN A 171 -23.77 -2.50 -6.76
C GLN A 171 -22.30 -2.92 -6.57
N MET A 172 -21.64 -2.44 -5.51
CA MET A 172 -20.24 -2.80 -5.21
C MET A 172 -20.09 -4.28 -4.86
N PHE A 173 -21.08 -4.88 -4.21
CA PHE A 173 -21.02 -6.26 -3.72
C PHE A 173 -21.91 -7.26 -4.50
N GLN A 174 -22.62 -6.82 -5.55
CA GLN A 174 -23.36 -7.70 -6.49
C GLN A 174 -22.53 -8.13 -7.70
N VAL A 175 -21.33 -7.56 -7.89
CA VAL A 175 -20.39 -8.04 -8.91
C VAL A 175 -19.48 -9.06 -8.22
N LYS A 176 -19.85 -10.34 -8.33
CA LYS A 176 -19.25 -11.56 -7.74
C LYS A 176 -19.96 -12.10 -6.49
N LEU A 177 -21.08 -12.80 -6.74
CA LEU A 177 -21.30 -14.13 -6.19
C LEU A 177 -21.17 -15.14 -7.33
#